data_AF-A0A7Y7SRY3-F1
#
_entry.id   AF-A0A7Y7SRY3-F1
#
_cell.length_a   1.000
_cell.length_b   1.000
_cell.length_c   1.000
_cell.angle_alpha   90.00
_cell.angle_beta   90.00
_cell.angle_gamma   90.00
#
_symmetry.space_group_name_H-M   'P 1'
#
loop_
_entity.id
_entity.type
_entity.pdbx_description
1 polymer ?
#
loop_
_entity_poly.entity_id
_entity_poly.type
_entity_poly.pdbx_seq_one_letter_code
_entity_poly.pdbx_strand_id
1 'polypeptide(L)'
;MTLAMMNTHKAFKALQLAGVSDQQAEAMVEIFTEMQQDNALSRADLMKAGEGITGSIKELDVRLTGAIKEQDERLNGTIKELDLRLTGAIKELDDRLSAVIRELDDRLSAAIRELDTRLTNAIKDLDVRLSGEIKALDVRLTRVEARLDRIEKDIEVIKADVSALKTDMRWIKRLLMVMTTTMVITAIKYIFS
;
A
#
# COMPACT_ATOMS: atom_id res chain seq x y z
N MET A 1 22.81 18.14 78.41
CA MET A 1 23.60 19.16 79.15
C MET A 1 22.94 19.35 80.50
N THR A 2 23.67 19.12 81.60
CA THR A 2 23.20 19.43 82.95
C THR A 2 23.28 20.94 83.18
N LEU A 3 22.13 21.60 83.36
CA LEU A 3 22.08 22.98 83.84
C LEU A 3 22.55 22.99 85.29
N ALA A 4 23.73 23.57 85.54
CA ALA A 4 24.16 23.85 86.90
C ALA A 4 23.27 24.97 87.45
N MET A 5 22.30 24.62 88.29
CA MET A 5 21.45 25.58 88.97
C MET A 5 22.29 26.49 89.86
N MET A 6 22.01 27.79 89.83
CA MET A 6 22.67 28.78 90.68
C MET A 6 22.53 28.38 92.15
N ASN A 7 23.65 28.32 92.88
CA ASN A 7 23.63 28.09 94.32
C ASN A 7 23.20 29.40 95.00
N THR A 8 21.91 29.52 95.30
CA THR A 8 21.28 30.71 95.87
C THR A 8 21.96 31.16 97.16
N HIS A 9 22.35 30.22 98.02
CA HIS A 9 23.08 30.51 99.27
C HIS A 9 24.45 31.13 99.03
N LYS A 10 25.22 30.61 98.06
CA LYS A 10 26.52 31.17 97.69
C LYS A 10 26.38 32.54 97.01
N ALA A 11 25.38 32.70 96.14
CA ALA A 11 25.11 33.97 95.46
C ALA A 11 24.69 35.06 96.46
N PHE A 12 23.79 34.74 97.39
CA PHE A 12 23.36 35.62 98.47
C PHE A 12 24.55 36.08 99.34
N LYS A 13 25.39 35.15 99.79
CA LYS A 13 26.62 35.48 100.56
C LYS A 13 27.61 36.34 99.78
N ALA A 14 27.74 36.14 98.47
CA ALA A 14 28.62 36.95 97.64
C ALA A 14 28.13 38.41 97.52
N LEU A 15 26.81 38.62 97.48
CA LEU A 15 26.21 39.96 97.46
C LEU A 15 26.38 40.67 98.82
N GLN A 16 26.23 39.95 99.92
CA GLN A 16 26.54 40.49 101.27
C GLN A 16 27.99 40.95 101.38
N LEU A 17 28.94 40.14 100.88
CA LEU A 17 30.38 40.49 100.86
C LEU A 17 30.70 41.70 99.97
N ALA A 18 29.86 41.98 98.96
CA ALA A 18 29.98 43.15 98.09
C ALA A 18 29.31 44.42 98.67
N GLY A 19 28.75 44.36 99.88
CA GLY A 19 28.14 45.52 100.55
C GLY A 19 26.65 45.74 100.23
N VAL A 20 25.96 44.76 99.66
CA VAL A 20 24.51 44.81 99.38
C VAL A 20 23.74 44.48 100.67
N SER A 21 22.65 45.21 100.97
CA SER A 21 21.82 44.93 102.15
C SER A 21 21.04 43.61 102.00
N ASP A 22 20.66 42.96 103.10
CA ASP A 22 19.98 41.65 103.07
C ASP A 22 18.73 41.65 102.18
N GLN A 23 17.87 42.68 102.28
CA GLN A 23 16.68 42.83 101.42
C GLN A 23 17.03 43.00 99.94
N GLN A 24 18.08 43.75 99.62
CA GLN A 24 18.52 43.94 98.23
C GLN A 24 19.18 42.68 97.68
N ALA A 25 19.95 41.95 98.49
CA ALA A 25 20.59 40.70 98.11
C ALA A 25 19.56 39.59 97.86
N GLU A 26 18.50 39.53 98.68
CA GLU A 26 17.37 38.59 98.52
C GLU A 26 16.61 38.86 97.21
N ALA A 27 16.20 40.11 96.97
CA ALA A 27 15.49 40.51 95.74
C ALA A 27 16.32 40.27 94.47
N MET A 28 17.64 40.54 94.52
CA MET A 28 18.52 40.26 93.38
C MET A 28 18.65 38.75 93.10
N VAL A 29 18.83 37.93 94.15
CA VAL A 29 18.92 36.47 94.00
C VAL A 29 17.61 35.92 93.44
N GLU A 30 16.46 36.39 93.91
CA GLU A 30 15.12 36.01 93.44
C GLU A 30 14.94 36.30 91.95
N ILE A 31 15.20 37.55 91.51
CA ILE A 31 15.13 37.95 90.09
C ILE A 31 16.05 37.10 89.21
N PHE A 32 17.29 36.85 89.65
CA PHE A 32 18.24 36.03 88.89
C PHE A 32 17.83 34.55 88.86
N THR A 33 17.22 34.02 89.92
CA THR A 33 16.68 32.66 89.91
C THR A 33 15.50 32.49 88.96
N GLU A 34 14.54 33.43 88.98
CA GLU A 34 13.40 33.43 88.05
C GLU A 34 13.88 33.54 86.60
N MET A 35 14.78 34.46 86.30
CA MET A 35 15.34 34.63 84.96
C MET A 35 16.10 33.39 84.47
N GLN A 36 16.84 32.70 85.35
CA GLN A 36 17.49 31.43 84.99
C GLN A 36 16.48 30.31 84.75
N GLN A 37 15.40 30.25 85.53
CA GLN A 37 14.33 29.28 85.37
C GLN A 37 13.57 29.51 84.06
N ASP A 38 13.18 30.74 83.75
CA ASP A 38 12.51 31.11 82.49
C ASP A 38 13.38 30.81 81.27
N ASN A 39 14.68 31.11 81.34
CA ASN A 39 15.61 30.80 80.25
C ASN A 39 15.82 29.28 80.09
N ALA A 40 15.81 28.51 81.20
CA ALA A 40 15.85 27.06 81.16
C ALA A 40 14.58 26.46 80.54
N LEU A 41 13.40 27.00 80.88
CA LEU A 41 12.11 26.61 80.28
C LEU A 41 12.08 26.95 78.79
N SER A 42 12.48 28.17 78.40
CA SER A 42 12.58 28.61 77.01
C SER A 42 13.51 27.72 76.18
N ARG A 43 14.68 27.35 76.72
CA ARG A 43 15.59 26.38 76.07
C ARG A 43 14.96 25.00 75.92
N ALA A 44 14.22 24.52 76.91
CA ALA A 44 13.52 23.25 76.84
C ALA A 44 12.44 23.26 75.76
N ASP A 45 11.69 24.35 75.63
CA ASP A 45 10.67 24.52 74.59
C ASP A 45 11.30 24.61 73.19
N LEU A 46 12.42 25.32 73.05
CA LEU A 46 13.18 25.35 71.80
C LEU A 46 13.75 23.97 71.42
N MET A 47 14.23 23.19 72.40
CA MET A 47 14.66 21.81 72.16
C MET A 47 13.49 20.94 71.67
N LYS A 48 12.34 21.00 72.35
CA LYS A 48 11.13 20.28 71.93
C LYS A 48 10.67 20.70 70.53
N ALA A 49 10.69 21.99 70.22
CA ALA A 49 10.36 22.50 68.90
C ALA A 49 11.34 21.99 67.84
N GLY A 50 12.65 21.98 68.13
CA GLY A 50 13.68 21.44 67.25
C GLY A 50 13.52 19.93 67.00
N GLU A 51 13.18 19.17 68.04
CA GLU A 51 12.85 17.73 67.93
C GLU A 51 11.60 17.51 67.06
N GLY A 52 10.54 18.32 67.27
CA GLY A 52 9.32 18.27 66.49
C GLY A 52 9.53 18.60 65.00
N ILE A 53 10.33 19.63 64.70
CA ILE A 53 10.71 19.99 63.33
C ILE A 53 11.53 18.87 62.69
N THR A 54 12.50 18.31 63.41
CA THR A 54 13.32 17.20 62.93
C THR A 54 12.47 15.96 62.63
N GLY A 55 11.50 15.66 63.50
CA GLY A 55 10.53 14.59 63.28
C GLY A 55 9.68 14.83 62.02
N SER A 56 9.15 16.04 61.87
CA SER A 56 8.32 16.43 60.72
C SER A 56 9.10 16.35 59.40
N ILE A 57 10.36 16.77 59.39
CA ILE A 57 11.24 16.66 58.21
C ILE A 57 11.46 15.19 57.83
N LYS A 58 11.73 14.32 58.81
CA LYS A 58 11.90 12.87 58.56
C LYS A 58 10.63 12.24 58.01
N GLU A 59 9.46 12.61 58.54
CA GLU A 59 8.19 12.10 58.04
C GLU A 59 7.94 12.55 56.60
N LEU A 60 8.20 13.83 56.29
CA LEU A 60 8.09 14.36 54.94
C LEU A 60 9.04 13.67 53.97
N ASP A 61 10.30 13.42 54.37
CA ASP A 61 11.29 12.73 53.56
C ASP A 61 10.86 11.30 53.20
N VAL A 62 10.34 10.55 54.19
CA VAL A 62 9.78 9.20 53.99
C VAL A 62 8.60 9.25 53.03
N ARG A 63 7.67 10.19 53.23
CA ARG A 63 6.47 10.34 52.39
C ARG A 63 6.82 10.70 50.95
N LEU A 64 7.74 11.64 50.74
CA LEU A 64 8.17 12.06 49.41
C LEU A 64 8.92 10.94 48.69
N THR A 65 9.83 10.26 49.39
CA THR A 65 10.54 9.10 48.82
C THR A 65 9.57 8.00 48.42
N GLY A 66 8.57 7.71 49.25
CA GLY A 66 7.51 6.75 48.95
C GLY A 66 6.69 7.15 47.71
N ALA A 67 6.24 8.41 47.65
CA ALA A 67 5.45 8.92 46.53
C ALA A 67 6.23 8.90 45.21
N ILE A 68 7.51 9.26 45.23
CA ILE A 68 8.39 9.20 44.04
C ILE A 68 8.52 7.76 43.56
N LYS A 69 8.74 6.81 44.48
CA LYS A 69 8.87 5.39 44.13
C LYS A 69 7.58 4.83 43.52
N GLU A 70 6.42 5.14 44.11
CA GLU A 70 5.12 4.73 43.56
C GLU A 70 4.90 5.29 42.16
N GLN A 71 5.26 6.56 41.94
CA GLN A 71 5.13 7.20 40.65
C GLN A 71 6.05 6.56 39.60
N ASP A 72 7.29 6.23 39.97
CA ASP A 72 8.25 5.56 39.10
C ASP A 72 7.77 4.14 38.70
N GLU A 73 7.24 3.38 39.66
CA GLU A 73 6.63 2.08 39.41
C GLU A 73 5.42 2.17 38.46
N ARG A 74 4.55 3.18 38.66
CA ARG A 74 3.40 3.42 37.79
C ARG A 74 3.79 3.83 36.37
N LEU A 75 4.79 4.71 36.23
CA LEU A 75 5.30 5.12 34.93
C LEU A 75 5.93 3.94 34.18
N ASN A 76 6.77 3.15 34.86
CA ASN A 76 7.35 1.95 34.29
C ASN A 76 6.29 0.91 33.86
N GLY A 77 5.23 0.74 34.66
CA GLY A 77 4.10 -0.10 34.31
C GLY A 77 3.39 0.38 33.04
N THR A 78 3.11 1.68 32.96
CA THR A 78 2.45 2.31 31.80
C THR A 78 3.29 2.17 30.53
N ILE A 79 4.61 2.40 30.62
CA ILE A 79 5.53 2.26 29.50
C ILE A 79 5.53 0.82 28.97
N LYS A 80 5.59 -0.18 29.86
CA LYS A 80 5.54 -1.60 29.46
C LYS A 80 4.22 -1.97 28.80
N GLU A 81 3.09 -1.47 29.31
CA GLU A 81 1.78 -1.73 28.69
C GLU A 81 1.70 -1.12 27.28
N LEU A 82 2.17 0.12 27.12
CA LEU A 82 2.21 0.79 25.82
C LEU A 82 3.12 0.05 24.83
N ASP A 83 4.29 -0.42 25.27
CA ASP A 83 5.22 -1.18 24.45
C ASP A 83 4.60 -2.50 23.94
N LEU A 84 3.92 -3.24 24.83
CA LEU A 84 3.19 -4.45 24.46
C LEU A 84 2.05 -4.16 23.48
N ARG A 85 1.28 -3.09 23.71
CA ARG A 85 0.19 -2.68 22.83
C ARG A 85 0.67 -2.27 21.45
N LEU A 86 1.74 -1.48 21.37
CA LEU A 86 2.33 -1.06 20.11
C LEU A 86 2.92 -2.23 19.34
N THR A 87 3.66 -3.12 20.01
CA THR A 87 4.20 -4.33 19.41
C THR A 87 3.09 -5.22 18.86
N GLY A 88 2.01 -5.41 19.63
CA GLY A 88 0.84 -6.17 19.18
C GLY A 88 0.16 -5.55 17.97
N ALA A 89 -0.06 -4.23 17.98
CA ALA A 89 -0.69 -3.51 16.87
C ALA A 89 0.15 -3.55 15.59
N ILE A 90 1.48 -3.41 15.71
CA ILE A 90 2.40 -3.53 14.57
C ILE A 90 2.33 -4.93 13.97
N LYS A 91 2.33 -5.97 14.81
CA LYS A 91 2.22 -7.36 14.34
C LYS A 91 0.89 -7.63 13.64
N GLU A 92 -0.23 -7.17 14.20
CA GLU A 92 -1.54 -7.31 13.57
C GLU A 92 -1.58 -6.60 12.21
N LEU A 93 -0.99 -5.41 12.10
CA LEU A 93 -0.92 -4.68 10.84
C LEU A 93 -0.07 -5.42 9.81
N ASP A 94 1.07 -5.97 10.22
CA ASP A 94 1.96 -6.76 9.35
C ASP A 94 1.28 -8.04 8.83
N ASP A 95 0.58 -8.76 9.71
CA ASP A 95 -0.20 -9.94 9.35
C ASP A 95 -1.32 -9.58 8.34
N ARG A 96 -2.04 -8.47 8.58
CA ARG A 96 -3.09 -7.99 7.68
C ARG A 96 -2.55 -7.55 6.32
N LEU A 97 -1.44 -6.81 6.29
CA LEU A 97 -0.82 -6.38 5.02
C LEU A 97 -0.32 -7.59 4.24
N SER A 98 0.31 -8.56 4.90
CA SER A 98 0.76 -9.80 4.29
C SER A 98 -0.39 -10.61 3.69
N ALA A 99 -1.55 -10.65 4.37
CA ALA A 99 -2.75 -11.32 3.84
C ALA A 99 -3.29 -10.62 2.59
N VAL A 100 -3.41 -9.28 2.62
CA VAL A 100 -3.89 -8.49 1.47
C VAL A 100 -2.97 -8.63 0.26
N ILE A 101 -1.64 -8.63 0.48
CA ILE A 101 -0.67 -8.81 -0.61
C ILE A 101 -0.85 -10.18 -1.27
N ARG A 102 -1.01 -11.26 -0.49
CA ARG A 102 -1.24 -12.60 -1.04
C ARG A 102 -2.55 -12.68 -1.82
N GLU A 103 -3.63 -12.10 -1.30
CA GLU A 103 -4.92 -12.09 -2.00
C GLU A 103 -4.83 -11.36 -3.34
N LEU A 104 -4.14 -10.21 -3.38
CA LEU A 104 -3.93 -9.47 -4.63
C LEU A 104 -3.08 -10.25 -5.63
N ASP A 105 -2.03 -10.93 -5.17
CA ASP A 105 -1.17 -11.76 -6.02
C ASP A 105 -1.94 -12.93 -6.64
N ASP A 106 -2.77 -13.61 -5.84
CA ASP A 106 -3.64 -14.70 -6.31
C ASP A 106 -4.66 -14.20 -7.35
N ARG A 107 -5.29 -13.05 -7.09
CA ARG A 107 -6.27 -12.44 -8.01
C ARG A 107 -5.62 -12.01 -9.33
N LEU A 108 -4.45 -11.38 -9.28
CA LEU A 108 -3.71 -10.98 -10.48
C LEU A 108 -3.28 -12.20 -11.29
N SER A 109 -2.75 -13.22 -10.62
CA SER A 109 -2.36 -14.48 -11.25
C SER A 109 -3.55 -15.19 -11.91
N ALA A 110 -4.73 -15.19 -11.28
CA ALA A 110 -5.95 -15.74 -11.87
C ALA A 110 -6.40 -14.94 -13.10
N ALA A 111 -6.41 -13.61 -13.03
CA ALA A 111 -6.78 -12.74 -14.14
C ALA A 111 -5.85 -12.91 -15.35
N ILE A 112 -4.55 -13.05 -15.13
CA ILE A 112 -3.56 -13.30 -16.18
C ILE A 112 -3.85 -14.64 -16.88
N ARG A 113 -4.12 -15.72 -16.12
CA ARG A 113 -4.45 -17.04 -16.69
C ARG A 113 -5.74 -17.03 -17.49
N GLU A 114 -6.76 -16.30 -17.04
CA GLU A 114 -8.01 -16.14 -17.78
C GLU A 114 -7.76 -15.42 -19.12
N LEU A 115 -7.00 -14.32 -19.09
CA LEU A 115 -6.68 -13.55 -20.29
C LEU A 115 -5.87 -14.39 -21.29
N ASP A 116 -4.88 -15.14 -20.82
CA ASP A 116 -4.08 -16.05 -21.64
C ASP A 116 -4.94 -17.13 -22.32
N THR A 117 -5.88 -17.70 -21.57
CA THR A 117 -6.85 -18.68 -22.09
C THR A 117 -7.74 -18.05 -23.17
N ARG A 118 -8.25 -16.84 -22.93
CA ARG A 118 -9.12 -16.12 -23.88
C ARG A 118 -8.38 -15.77 -25.16
N LEU A 119 -7.14 -15.28 -25.04
CA LEU A 119 -6.31 -14.97 -26.21
C LEU A 119 -5.97 -16.23 -27.01
N THR A 120 -5.58 -17.31 -26.33
CA THR A 120 -5.30 -18.60 -26.98
C THR A 120 -6.51 -19.10 -27.76
N ASN A 121 -7.70 -19.03 -27.18
CA ASN A 121 -8.92 -19.46 -27.84
C ASN A 121 -9.30 -18.54 -29.02
N ALA A 122 -9.14 -17.22 -28.88
CA ALA A 122 -9.38 -16.28 -29.96
C ALA A 122 -8.45 -16.51 -31.16
N ILE A 123 -7.17 -16.81 -30.90
CA ILE A 123 -6.20 -17.14 -31.95
C ILE A 123 -6.61 -18.44 -32.67
N LYS A 124 -7.00 -19.48 -31.92
CA LYS A 124 -7.47 -20.75 -32.51
C LYS A 124 -8.72 -20.57 -33.37
N ASP A 125 -9.70 -19.80 -32.90
CA ASP A 125 -10.91 -19.52 -33.68
C ASP A 125 -10.59 -18.79 -34.98
N LEU A 126 -9.71 -17.78 -34.91
CA LEU A 126 -9.27 -17.05 -36.10
C LEU A 126 -8.54 -17.96 -37.10
N ASP A 127 -7.67 -18.85 -36.61
CA ASP A 127 -6.96 -19.84 -37.44
C ASP A 127 -7.92 -20.78 -38.17
N VAL A 128 -8.93 -21.30 -37.47
CA VAL A 128 -9.98 -22.15 -38.06
C VAL A 128 -10.76 -21.38 -39.14
N ARG A 129 -11.15 -20.14 -38.85
CA ARG A 129 -11.90 -19.30 -39.80
C ARG A 129 -11.09 -18.99 -41.05
N LEU A 130 -9.85 -18.54 -40.90
CA LEU A 130 -8.96 -18.23 -42.02
C LEU A 130 -8.66 -19.49 -42.85
N SER A 131 -8.41 -20.62 -42.21
CA SER A 131 -8.24 -21.91 -42.89
C SER A 131 -9.47 -22.31 -43.70
N GLY A 132 -10.68 -22.05 -43.17
CA GLY A 132 -11.94 -22.26 -43.86
C GLY A 132 -12.11 -21.35 -45.09
N GLU A 133 -11.82 -20.06 -44.94
CA GLU A 133 -11.88 -19.09 -46.04
C GLU A 133 -10.88 -19.41 -47.16
N ILE A 134 -9.66 -19.81 -46.82
CA ILE A 134 -8.64 -20.23 -47.78
C ILE A 134 -9.13 -21.44 -48.59
N LYS A 135 -9.68 -22.47 -47.94
CA LYS A 135 -10.25 -23.64 -48.63
C LYS A 135 -11.42 -23.26 -49.54
N ALA A 136 -12.28 -22.34 -49.09
CA ALA A 136 -13.40 -21.88 -49.90
C ALA A 136 -12.92 -21.12 -51.15
N LEU A 137 -11.87 -20.29 -51.01
CA LEU A 137 -11.24 -19.60 -52.13
C LEU A 137 -10.57 -20.58 -53.10
N ASP A 138 -9.87 -21.59 -52.59
CA ASP A 138 -9.25 -22.65 -53.41
C ASP A 138 -10.29 -23.37 -54.28
N VAL A 139 -11.42 -23.80 -53.69
CA VAL A 139 -12.53 -24.41 -54.45
C VAL A 139 -13.10 -23.47 -55.51
N ARG A 140 -13.20 -22.16 -55.20
CA ARG A 140 -13.68 -21.17 -56.17
C ARG A 140 -12.68 -20.98 -57.31
N LEU A 141 -11.38 -20.98 -57.01
CA LEU A 141 -10.32 -20.87 -57.99
C LEU A 141 -10.33 -22.08 -58.95
N THR A 142 -10.36 -23.31 -58.42
CA THR A 142 -10.48 -24.53 -59.25
C THR A 142 -11.70 -24.49 -60.16
N ARG A 143 -12.83 -23.96 -59.68
CA ARG A 143 -14.04 -23.81 -60.51
C ARG A 143 -13.84 -22.79 -61.64
N VAL A 144 -13.13 -21.70 -61.38
CA VAL A 144 -12.81 -20.69 -62.40
C VAL A 144 -11.86 -21.28 -63.44
N GLU A 145 -10.81 -21.98 -63.01
CA GLU A 145 -9.87 -22.70 -63.91
C GLU A 145 -10.62 -23.67 -64.83
N ALA A 146 -11.48 -24.53 -64.28
CA ALA A 146 -12.27 -25.46 -65.08
C ALA A 146 -13.25 -24.77 -66.05
N ARG A 147 -13.70 -23.54 -65.76
CA ARG A 147 -14.51 -22.74 -66.69
C ARG A 147 -13.66 -22.16 -67.81
N LEU A 148 -12.43 -21.72 -67.50
CA LEU A 148 -11.48 -21.23 -68.50
C LEU A 148 -11.12 -22.34 -69.48
N ASP A 149 -10.81 -23.55 -68.99
CA ASP A 149 -10.50 -24.71 -69.86
C ASP A 149 -11.64 -25.02 -70.85
N ARG A 150 -12.90 -24.95 -70.38
CA ARG A 150 -14.07 -25.14 -71.24
C ARG A 150 -14.19 -24.07 -72.31
N ILE A 151 -14.00 -22.80 -71.93
CA ILE A 151 -14.04 -21.67 -72.86
C ILE A 151 -12.92 -21.81 -73.91
N GLU A 152 -11.72 -22.22 -73.50
CA GLU A 152 -10.60 -22.45 -74.42
C GLU A 152 -10.96 -23.52 -75.46
N LYS A 153 -11.54 -24.64 -75.02
CA LYS A 153 -12.02 -25.70 -75.93
C LYS A 153 -13.13 -25.22 -76.87
N ASP A 154 -14.11 -24.48 -76.35
CA ASP A 154 -15.18 -23.92 -77.18
C ASP A 154 -14.62 -22.97 -78.25
N ILE A 155 -13.61 -22.17 -77.91
CA ILE A 155 -12.90 -21.30 -78.87
C ILE A 155 -12.20 -22.11 -79.95
N GLU A 156 -11.56 -23.24 -79.63
CA GLU A 156 -10.94 -24.12 -80.63
C GLU A 156 -11.97 -24.68 -81.61
N VAL A 157 -13.13 -25.14 -81.12
CA VAL A 157 -14.23 -25.62 -81.97
C VAL A 157 -14.74 -24.49 -82.88
N ILE A 158 -14.99 -23.30 -82.34
CA ILE A 158 -15.44 -22.15 -83.14
C ILE A 158 -14.42 -21.79 -84.22
N LYS A 159 -13.11 -21.83 -83.92
CA LYS A 159 -12.06 -21.59 -84.93
C LYS A 159 -12.11 -22.61 -86.05
N ALA A 160 -12.37 -23.87 -85.75
CA ALA A 160 -12.53 -24.93 -86.75
C ALA A 160 -13.78 -24.69 -87.62
N ASP A 161 -14.93 -24.42 -87.00
CA ASP A 161 -16.19 -24.14 -87.69
C ASP A 161 -16.07 -22.93 -88.63
N VAL A 162 -15.45 -21.84 -88.17
CA VAL A 162 -15.17 -20.65 -88.98
C VAL A 162 -14.27 -20.98 -90.18
N SER A 163 -13.28 -21.86 -89.99
CA SER A 163 -12.39 -22.28 -91.07
C SER A 163 -13.10 -23.14 -92.12
N ALA A 164 -14.01 -24.02 -91.69
CA ALA A 164 -14.88 -24.80 -92.56
C ALA A 164 -15.81 -23.88 -93.37
N LEU A 165 -16.52 -22.96 -92.70
CA LEU A 165 -17.40 -21.99 -93.35
C LEU A 165 -16.65 -21.12 -94.38
N LYS A 166 -15.42 -20.70 -94.08
CA LYS A 166 -14.57 -19.96 -95.04
C LYS A 166 -14.24 -20.80 -96.26
N THR A 167 -14.11 -22.12 -96.10
CA THR A 167 -13.86 -23.05 -97.21
C THR A 167 -15.12 -23.25 -98.04
N ASP A 168 -16.27 -23.47 -97.41
CA ASP A 168 -17.57 -23.58 -98.07
C ASP A 168 -17.90 -22.31 -98.86
N MET A 169 -17.65 -21.13 -98.28
CA MET A 169 -17.82 -19.85 -98.96
C MET A 169 -16.93 -19.72 -100.20
N ARG A 170 -15.69 -20.22 -100.16
CA ARG A 170 -14.81 -20.26 -101.35
C ARG A 170 -15.38 -21.19 -102.42
N TRP A 171 -15.90 -22.35 -102.04
CA TRP A 171 -16.57 -23.28 -102.96
C TRP A 171 -17.80 -22.67 -103.61
N ILE A 172 -18.68 -22.05 -102.82
CA ILE A 172 -19.89 -21.36 -103.32
C ILE A 172 -19.51 -20.24 -104.29
N LYS A 173 -18.52 -19.41 -103.94
CA LYS A 173 -18.05 -18.34 -104.84
C LYS A 173 -17.53 -18.90 -106.17
N ARG A 174 -16.78 -20.01 -106.15
CA ARG A 174 -16.32 -20.70 -107.37
C ARG A 174 -17.49 -21.24 -108.18
N LEU A 175 -18.44 -21.90 -107.54
CA LEU A 175 -19.64 -22.44 -108.18
C LEU A 175 -20.44 -21.32 -108.87
N LEU A 176 -20.71 -20.22 -108.16
CA LEU A 176 -21.41 -19.06 -108.70
C LEU A 176 -20.69 -18.46 -109.91
N MET A 177 -19.36 -18.36 -109.88
CA MET A 177 -18.57 -17.87 -111.02
C MET A 177 -18.71 -18.78 -112.25
N VAL A 178 -18.72 -20.10 -112.06
CA VAL A 178 -18.95 -21.06 -113.16
C VAL A 178 -20.38 -20.94 -113.70
N MET A 179 -21.38 -20.79 -112.82
CA MET A 179 -22.77 -20.60 -113.24
C MET A 179 -22.97 -19.29 -114.01
N THR A 180 -22.43 -18.17 -113.54
CA THR A 180 -22.58 -16.88 -114.24
C THR A 180 -21.85 -16.88 -115.59
N THR A 181 -20.64 -17.43 -115.66
CA THR A 181 -19.91 -17.55 -116.95
C THR A 181 -20.64 -18.46 -117.95
N THR A 182 -21.15 -19.61 -117.50
CA THR A 182 -21.95 -20.51 -118.37
C THR A 182 -23.26 -19.86 -118.82
N MET A 183 -23.97 -19.13 -117.95
CA MET A 183 -25.16 -18.37 -118.33
C MET A 183 -24.84 -17.28 -119.37
N VAL A 184 -23.75 -16.53 -119.19
CA VAL A 184 -23.31 -15.50 -120.16
C VAL A 184 -22.97 -16.12 -121.52
N ILE A 185 -22.20 -17.21 -121.54
CA ILE A 185 -21.86 -17.92 -122.79
C ILE A 185 -23.12 -18.41 -123.51
N THR A 186 -24.07 -18.98 -122.75
CA THR A 186 -25.33 -19.49 -123.31
C THR A 186 -26.20 -18.35 -123.87
N ALA A 187 -26.29 -17.22 -123.17
CA ALA A 187 -27.03 -16.04 -123.63
C ALA A 187 -26.40 -15.43 -124.89
N ILE A 188 -25.06 -15.33 -124.95
CA ILE A 188 -24.34 -14.88 -126.15
C ILE A 188 -24.63 -15.83 -127.32
N LYS A 189 -24.50 -17.15 -127.13
CA LYS A 189 -24.79 -18.15 -128.17
C LYS A 189 -26.22 -18.04 -128.70
N TYR A 190 -27.19 -17.71 -127.84
CA TYR A 190 -28.58 -17.51 -128.24
C TYR A 190 -28.81 -16.23 -129.05
N ILE A 191 -28.09 -15.14 -128.76
CA ILE A 191 -28.22 -13.86 -129.48
C ILE A 191 -27.56 -13.89 -130.87
N PHE A 192 -26.47 -14.66 -131.03
CA PHE A 192 -25.68 -14.73 -132.27
C PHE A 192 -25.98 -15.94 -133.17
N SER A 193 -27.00 -16.75 -132.85
CA SER A 193 -27.47 -17.87 -133.66
C SER A 193 -28.80 -17.55 -134.32
#